data_AF-A0A2W6NH92-F1
#
_entry.id   AF-A0A2W6NH92-F1
#
_cell.length_a   1.000
_cell.length_b   1.000
_cell.length_c   1.000
_cell.angle_alpha   90.00
_cell.angle_beta   90.00
_cell.angle_gamma   90.00
#
_symmetry.space_group_name_H-M   'P 1'
#
loop_
_entity.id
_entity.type
_entity.pdbx_description
1 polymer ?
#
loop_
_entity_poly.entity_id
_entity_poly.type
_entity_poly.pdbx_seq_one_letter_code
_entity_poly.pdbx_strand_id
1 'polypeptide(L)'
;MYIVSHLIKPVSMQELQQVEQKHTIRLPSAYQRWMQQYGEGTYSGWMNVQRPDPEVLKPFVEYDLWEHTDETPINQQQLQECVCIGTSVDGDFLAVHAQVQGLIWLPRHDEQITLWPCSDKSFPEILDQIYCGYYQKDKPFRPAYYEPWNEMRTYTFYHYTGKENGLSMKELAGLCQSQFAWDLVIEDEYTCKLFRASIGGYVRFNYAYEREIALFFEEAEGQQKTEDQKMEVQKTEDIQVIREIQQFLLAHYCTEVKQRTE
;
A
#
# COMPACT_ATOMS: atom_id res chain seq x y z
N MET A 1 7.72 -11.08 4.30
CA MET A 1 7.02 -10.02 3.57
C MET A 1 7.89 -9.61 2.39
N TYR A 2 7.31 -9.54 1.19
CA TYR A 2 8.01 -9.05 0.00
C TYR A 2 7.99 -7.52 -0.02
N ILE A 3 9.10 -6.87 -0.39
CA ILE A 3 9.14 -5.41 -0.54
C ILE A 3 9.18 -5.10 -2.03
N VAL A 4 8.19 -4.33 -2.50
CA VAL A 4 8.00 -4.10 -3.94
C VAL A 4 9.10 -3.24 -4.55
N SER A 5 9.70 -2.36 -3.75
CA SER A 5 10.71 -1.40 -4.19
C SER A 5 11.90 -1.33 -3.23
N HIS A 6 13.08 -1.06 -3.79
CA HIS A 6 14.28 -0.71 -3.02
C HIS A 6 14.32 0.77 -2.61
N LEU A 7 13.50 1.62 -3.23
CA LEU A 7 13.35 3.04 -2.92
C LEU A 7 12.43 3.24 -1.72
N ILE A 8 13.02 3.03 -0.55
CA ILE A 8 12.37 3.19 0.75
C ILE A 8 12.69 4.58 1.30
N LYS A 9 11.72 5.23 1.97
CA LYS A 9 11.90 6.53 2.64
C LYS A 9 11.71 6.40 4.16
N PRO A 10 12.68 5.87 4.91
CA PRO A 10 12.61 5.76 6.36
C PRO A 10 12.33 7.10 7.05
N VAL A 11 11.61 7.03 8.16
CA VAL A 11 11.34 8.18 9.03
C VAL A 11 12.28 8.16 10.21
N SER A 12 12.88 9.31 10.54
CA SER A 12 13.84 9.39 11.64
C SER A 12 13.15 9.25 13.01
N MET A 13 13.86 8.70 14.00
CA MET A 13 13.32 8.63 15.37
C MET A 13 13.01 10.03 15.93
N GLN A 14 13.84 11.02 15.58
CA GLN A 14 13.67 12.39 16.04
C GLN A 14 12.36 13.00 15.54
N GLU A 15 12.00 12.76 14.28
CA GLU A 15 10.72 13.20 13.70
C GLU A 15 9.54 12.56 14.44
N LEU A 16 9.57 11.26 14.70
CA LEU A 16 8.52 10.57 15.46
C LEU A 16 8.40 11.10 16.90
N GLN A 17 9.53 11.32 17.58
CA GLN A 17 9.56 11.88 18.93
C GLN A 17 9.04 13.31 19.00
N GLN A 18 9.26 14.12 17.96
CA GLN A 18 8.70 15.47 17.87
C GLN A 18 7.17 15.43 17.80
N VAL A 19 6.59 14.49 17.05
CA VAL A 19 5.13 14.28 17.03
C VAL A 19 4.64 13.88 18.42
N GLU A 20 5.27 12.89 19.05
CA GLU A 20 4.90 12.43 20.40
C GLU A 20 4.90 13.57 21.42
N GLN A 21 5.94 14.41 21.41
CA GLN A 21 6.05 15.56 22.32
C GLN A 21 5.02 16.65 22.01
N LYS A 22 4.83 16.98 20.73
CA LYS A 22 3.92 18.06 20.31
C LYS A 22 2.46 17.73 20.61
N HIS A 23 2.07 16.47 20.43
CA HIS A 23 0.68 16.02 20.59
C HIS A 23 0.44 15.26 21.91
N THR A 24 1.46 15.14 22.77
CA THR A 24 1.39 14.43 24.06
C THR A 24 0.88 12.99 23.92
N ILE A 25 1.19 12.33 22.81
CA ILE A 25 0.81 10.94 22.53
C ILE A 25 2.01 10.00 22.72
N ARG A 26 1.74 8.69 22.71
CA ARG A 26 2.76 7.66 22.56
C ARG A 26 2.47 6.82 21.32
N LEU A 27 3.41 6.80 20.40
CA LEU A 27 3.34 5.95 19.22
C LEU A 27 3.73 4.52 19.61
N PRO A 28 3.03 3.48 19.11
CA PRO A 28 3.39 2.10 19.38
C PRO A 28 4.82 1.80 18.89
N SER A 29 5.62 1.12 19.72
CA SER A 29 7.02 0.80 19.39
C SER A 29 7.16 -0.06 18.12
N ALA A 30 6.16 -0.91 17.84
CA ALA A 30 6.09 -1.68 16.59
C ALA A 30 5.93 -0.77 15.37
N TYR A 31 5.07 0.24 15.45
CA TYR A 31 4.87 1.24 14.41
C TYR A 31 6.12 2.14 14.24
N GLN A 32 6.73 2.58 15.34
CA GLN A 32 7.97 3.37 15.25
C GLN A 32 9.08 2.61 14.52
N ARG A 33 9.30 1.34 14.89
CA ARG A 33 10.26 0.46 14.19
C ARG A 33 9.93 0.28 12.72
N TRP A 34 8.64 0.15 12.39
CA TRP A 34 8.18 0.08 11.01
C TRP A 34 8.54 1.34 10.22
N MET A 35 8.19 2.51 10.74
CA MET A 35 8.47 3.79 10.08
C MET A 35 9.97 4.03 9.89
N GLN A 36 10.80 3.64 10.86
CA GLN A 36 12.26 3.72 10.77
C GLN A 36 12.88 2.73 9.77
N GLN A 37 12.18 1.64 9.45
CA GLN A 37 12.69 0.62 8.53
C GLN A 37 12.15 0.80 7.11
N TYR A 38 10.87 1.14 6.97
CA TYR A 38 10.14 1.10 5.70
C TYR A 38 9.49 2.44 5.32
N GLY A 39 9.26 3.34 6.29
CA GLY A 39 8.56 4.59 6.03
C GLY A 39 7.08 4.42 5.72
N GLU A 40 6.57 5.28 4.84
CA GLU A 40 5.18 5.26 4.36
C GLU A 40 4.99 4.31 3.17
N GLY A 41 3.80 3.73 3.07
CA GLY A 41 3.52 2.74 2.03
C GLY A 41 2.27 1.92 2.29
N THR A 42 1.94 1.06 1.35
CA THR A 42 0.75 0.20 1.43
C THR A 42 1.13 -1.24 1.80
N TYR A 43 0.62 -1.71 2.93
CA TYR A 43 0.73 -3.10 3.39
C TYR A 43 -0.33 -3.97 2.73
N SER A 44 0.14 -4.94 1.95
CA SER A 44 -0.64 -5.98 1.27
C SER A 44 -1.87 -5.47 0.52
N GLY A 45 -1.80 -4.24 0.01
CA GLY A 45 -2.85 -3.62 -0.79
C GLY A 45 -4.12 -3.23 -0.03
N TRP A 46 -4.19 -3.40 1.30
CA TRP A 46 -5.41 -3.09 2.07
C TRP A 46 -5.21 -1.98 3.10
N MET A 47 -3.98 -1.79 3.61
CA MET A 47 -3.68 -0.79 4.64
C MET A 47 -2.59 0.15 4.19
N ASN A 48 -2.87 1.45 4.17
CA ASN A 48 -1.88 2.50 4.03
C ASN A 48 -1.28 2.79 5.40
N VAL A 49 0.03 2.61 5.53
CA VAL A 49 0.80 3.03 6.70
C VAL A 49 1.37 4.40 6.40
N GLN A 50 1.02 5.39 7.21
CA GLN A 50 1.29 6.80 6.95
C GLN A 50 2.12 7.39 8.08
N ARG A 51 2.78 8.53 7.84
CA ARG A 51 3.31 9.34 8.94
C ARG A 51 2.17 9.76 9.87
N PRO A 52 2.46 10.02 11.16
CA PRO A 52 1.44 10.47 12.09
C PRO A 52 0.83 11.81 11.63
N ASP A 53 -0.49 11.85 11.46
CA ASP A 53 -1.24 13.02 11.03
C ASP A 53 -2.30 13.39 12.09
N PRO A 54 -2.11 14.52 12.82
CA PRO A 54 -3.06 15.00 13.82
C PRO A 54 -4.24 15.77 13.22
N GLU A 55 -4.23 16.09 11.93
CA GLU A 55 -5.24 16.96 11.30
C GLU A 55 -6.36 16.17 10.63
N VAL A 56 -6.08 14.96 10.13
CA VAL A 56 -7.02 14.22 9.28
C VAL A 56 -8.35 13.89 9.97
N LEU A 57 -8.37 13.66 11.29
CA LEU A 57 -9.58 13.31 12.03
C LEU A 57 -10.39 14.52 12.52
N LYS A 58 -9.79 15.72 12.56
CA LYS A 58 -10.46 16.92 13.09
C LYS A 58 -11.76 17.29 12.37
N PRO A 59 -11.86 17.21 11.02
CA PRO A 59 -13.10 17.53 10.34
C PRO A 59 -14.26 16.62 10.78
N PHE A 60 -13.98 15.37 11.17
CA PHE A 60 -15.00 14.34 11.42
C PHE A 60 -15.72 14.48 12.76
N VAL A 61 -15.22 15.32 13.67
CA VAL A 61 -15.85 15.60 14.98
C VAL A 61 -17.28 16.07 14.85
N GLU A 62 -17.58 16.84 13.80
CA GLU A 62 -18.91 17.42 13.56
C GLU A 62 -19.85 16.51 12.77
N TYR A 63 -19.35 15.42 12.18
CA TYR A 63 -20.13 14.59 11.24
C TYR A 63 -20.89 13.43 11.88
N ASP A 64 -20.79 13.25 13.20
CA ASP A 64 -21.48 12.19 13.98
C ASP A 64 -21.47 10.82 13.29
N LEU A 65 -20.30 10.45 12.75
CA LEU A 65 -20.14 9.22 11.96
C LEU A 65 -20.07 7.95 12.81
N TRP A 66 -19.76 8.10 14.10
CA TRP A 66 -19.51 6.99 15.02
C TRP A 66 -20.33 7.16 16.29
N GLU A 67 -20.78 6.05 16.84
CA GLU A 67 -21.41 6.05 18.15
C GLU A 67 -20.35 6.32 19.22
N HIS A 68 -20.66 7.25 20.14
CA HIS A 68 -19.84 7.57 21.30
C HIS A 68 -20.64 7.28 22.58
N THR A 69 -20.45 6.09 23.14
CA THR A 69 -21.05 5.65 24.40
C THR A 69 -20.02 5.53 25.51
N ASP A 70 -20.44 5.28 26.75
CA ASP A 70 -19.52 5.05 27.88
C ASP A 70 -18.59 3.83 27.66
N GLU A 71 -18.93 2.94 26.73
CA GLU A 71 -18.14 1.74 26.40
C GLU A 71 -17.14 1.97 25.25
N THR A 72 -17.25 3.11 24.56
CA THR A 72 -16.36 3.43 23.43
C THR A 72 -14.98 3.89 23.92
N PRO A 73 -13.89 3.58 23.18
CA PRO A 73 -12.53 3.87 23.63
C PRO A 73 -12.23 5.37 23.70
N ILE A 74 -12.98 6.19 22.97
CA ILE A 74 -12.88 7.65 22.94
C ILE A 74 -14.27 8.27 22.82
N ASN A 75 -14.46 9.43 23.44
CA ASN A 75 -15.63 10.27 23.20
C ASN A 75 -15.44 11.16 21.95
N GLN A 76 -16.52 11.82 21.54
CA GLN A 76 -16.54 12.67 20.35
C GLN A 76 -15.52 13.83 20.41
N GLN A 77 -15.28 14.43 21.57
CA GLN A 77 -14.30 15.51 21.69
C GLN A 77 -12.86 15.00 21.57
N GLN A 78 -12.57 13.80 22.06
CA GLN A 78 -11.26 13.15 21.95
C GLN A 78 -10.90 12.75 20.52
N LEU A 79 -11.89 12.67 19.62
CA LEU A 79 -11.64 12.39 18.19
C LEU A 79 -10.70 13.45 17.57
N GLN A 80 -10.84 14.72 17.94
CA GLN A 80 -10.01 15.81 17.43
C GLN A 80 -8.55 15.75 17.91
N GLU A 81 -8.30 14.99 18.98
CA GLU A 81 -6.99 14.80 19.61
C GLU A 81 -6.28 13.53 19.07
N CYS A 82 -7.01 12.70 18.33
CA CYS A 82 -6.47 11.48 17.75
C CYS A 82 -5.47 11.80 16.64
N VAL A 83 -4.36 11.07 16.63
CA VAL A 83 -3.35 11.13 15.57
C VAL A 83 -3.49 9.89 14.72
N CYS A 84 -3.86 10.10 13.45
CA CYS A 84 -3.98 9.02 12.49
C CYS A 84 -2.59 8.54 12.07
N ILE A 85 -2.41 7.23 11.93
CA ILE A 85 -1.15 6.61 11.49
C ILE A 85 -1.35 5.69 10.27
N GLY A 86 -2.58 5.59 9.77
CA GLY A 86 -2.89 4.81 8.60
C GLY A 86 -4.37 4.79 8.24
N THR A 87 -4.63 4.37 7.02
CA THR A 87 -5.98 4.29 6.44
C THR A 87 -6.17 3.00 5.67
N SER A 88 -7.36 2.40 5.75
CA SER A 88 -7.70 1.24 4.92
C SER A 88 -8.08 1.68 3.49
N VAL A 89 -8.10 0.73 2.55
CA VAL A 89 -8.63 0.97 1.20
C VAL A 89 -10.14 1.25 1.17
N ASP A 90 -10.86 0.87 2.22
CA ASP A 90 -12.28 1.18 2.39
C ASP A 90 -12.47 2.59 3.01
N GLY A 91 -11.39 3.22 3.47
CA GLY A 91 -11.38 4.56 4.05
C GLY A 91 -11.57 4.58 5.56
N ASP A 92 -11.31 3.46 6.24
CA ASP A 92 -11.24 3.38 7.70
C ASP A 92 -9.96 4.05 8.19
N PHE A 93 -9.96 4.57 9.43
CA PHE A 93 -8.78 5.17 10.05
C PHE A 93 -8.20 4.28 11.15
N LEU A 94 -6.88 4.25 11.23
CA LEU A 94 -6.13 3.69 12.35
C LEU A 94 -5.43 4.83 13.08
N ALA A 95 -5.75 5.03 14.35
CA ALA A 95 -5.29 6.17 15.12
C ALA A 95 -4.76 5.79 16.51
N VAL A 96 -4.10 6.76 17.13
CA VAL A 96 -3.65 6.70 18.51
C VAL A 96 -4.14 7.93 19.27
N HIS A 97 -4.31 7.78 20.58
CA HIS A 97 -4.74 8.85 21.47
C HIS A 97 -3.95 8.80 22.77
N ALA A 98 -3.67 9.96 23.38
CA ALA A 98 -2.81 10.08 24.55
C ALA A 98 -3.28 9.27 25.77
N GLN A 99 -4.61 9.14 25.92
CA GLN A 99 -5.24 8.49 27.07
C GLN A 99 -5.65 7.03 26.79
N VAL A 100 -5.41 6.52 25.59
CA VAL A 100 -5.86 5.17 25.17
C VAL A 100 -4.66 4.29 24.92
N GLN A 101 -4.64 3.12 25.56
CA GLN A 101 -3.60 2.12 25.34
C GLN A 101 -3.99 1.18 24.21
N GLY A 102 -3.42 1.40 23.02
CA GLY A 102 -3.66 0.57 21.84
C GLY A 102 -3.84 1.40 20.58
N LEU A 103 -4.35 0.76 19.54
CA LEU A 103 -4.75 1.40 18.29
C LEU A 103 -6.25 1.52 18.24
N ILE A 104 -6.75 2.70 17.91
CA ILE A 104 -8.15 2.98 17.71
C ILE A 104 -8.46 2.77 16.23
N TRP A 105 -9.44 1.93 15.93
CA TRP A 105 -9.95 1.71 14.59
C TRP A 105 -11.28 2.44 14.43
N LEU A 106 -11.34 3.36 13.48
CA LEU A 106 -12.51 4.16 13.16
C LEU A 106 -13.04 3.76 11.77
N PRO A 107 -14.04 2.87 11.72
CA PRO A 107 -14.51 2.33 10.45
C PRO A 107 -15.38 3.31 9.67
N ARG A 108 -15.28 3.36 8.35
CA ARG A 108 -16.13 4.23 7.53
C ARG A 108 -17.54 3.68 7.34
N HIS A 109 -17.68 2.37 7.38
CA HIS A 109 -18.90 1.65 7.03
C HIS A 109 -19.55 0.95 8.23
N ASP A 110 -19.13 1.31 9.44
CA ASP A 110 -19.66 0.85 10.71
C ASP A 110 -19.60 2.03 11.69
N GLU A 111 -20.50 2.04 12.68
CA GLU A 111 -20.60 3.11 13.67
C GLU A 111 -19.74 2.78 14.91
N GLN A 112 -19.31 1.52 15.07
CA GLN A 112 -18.57 1.07 16.24
C GLN A 112 -17.06 1.31 16.16
N ILE A 113 -16.55 2.16 17.05
CA ILE A 113 -15.11 2.37 17.25
C ILE A 113 -14.53 1.18 18.04
N THR A 114 -13.48 0.54 17.53
CA THR A 114 -12.85 -0.61 18.18
C THR A 114 -11.43 -0.32 18.63
N LEU A 115 -11.00 -0.99 19.71
CA LEU A 115 -9.67 -0.87 20.28
C LEU A 115 -8.86 -2.15 20.02
N TRP A 116 -7.67 -2.00 19.46
CA TRP A 116 -6.76 -3.09 19.12
C TRP A 116 -5.50 -3.03 19.96
N PRO A 117 -5.18 -4.09 20.73
CA PRO A 117 -4.03 -4.07 21.63
C PRO A 117 -2.71 -4.17 20.87
N CYS A 118 -1.81 -3.22 21.14
CA CYS A 118 -0.40 -3.28 20.74
C CYS A 118 0.37 -4.21 21.68
N SER A 119 0.12 -5.51 21.56
CA SER A 119 0.93 -6.55 22.23
C SER A 119 2.40 -6.55 21.75
N ASP A 120 3.27 -7.39 22.30
CA ASP A 120 4.70 -7.56 21.91
C ASP A 120 4.91 -8.15 20.50
N LYS A 121 4.02 -7.82 19.56
CA LYS A 121 4.01 -8.24 18.16
C LYS A 121 4.77 -7.24 17.28
N SER A 122 5.17 -7.71 16.10
CA SER A 122 5.61 -6.83 15.02
C SER A 122 4.41 -6.07 14.42
N PHE A 123 4.67 -4.96 13.72
CA PHE A 123 3.60 -4.17 13.14
C PHE A 123 2.77 -4.93 12.08
N PRO A 124 3.36 -5.75 11.18
CA PRO A 124 2.59 -6.63 10.30
C PRO A 124 1.64 -7.57 11.01
N GLU A 125 2.07 -8.16 12.13
CA GLU A 125 1.22 -9.07 12.90
C GLU A 125 0.04 -8.34 13.56
N ILE A 126 0.24 -7.08 13.95
CA ILE A 126 -0.85 -6.22 14.45
C ILE A 126 -1.82 -5.91 13.31
N LEU A 127 -1.32 -5.52 12.14
CA LEU A 127 -2.14 -5.25 10.96
C LEU A 127 -2.91 -6.51 10.52
N ASP A 128 -2.26 -7.67 10.49
CA ASP A 128 -2.90 -8.95 10.18
C ASP A 128 -4.00 -9.32 11.20
N GLN A 129 -3.78 -9.03 12.48
CA GLN A 129 -4.79 -9.25 13.52
C GLN A 129 -6.01 -8.35 13.31
N ILE A 130 -5.79 -7.06 13.02
CA ILE A 130 -6.87 -6.12 12.69
C ILE A 130 -7.63 -6.62 11.47
N TYR A 131 -6.93 -6.97 10.40
CA TYR A 131 -7.54 -7.48 9.17
C TYR A 131 -8.42 -8.71 9.42
N CYS A 132 -7.88 -9.72 10.11
CA CYS A 132 -8.63 -10.95 10.38
C CYS A 132 -9.83 -10.70 11.30
N GLY A 133 -9.63 -9.92 12.37
CA GLY A 133 -10.66 -9.71 13.37
C GLY A 133 -11.78 -8.77 12.89
N TYR A 134 -11.43 -7.67 12.22
CA TYR A 134 -12.42 -6.71 11.72
C TYR A 134 -13.18 -7.23 10.50
N TYR A 135 -12.46 -7.75 9.48
CA TYR A 135 -13.08 -8.29 8.27
C TYR A 135 -13.52 -9.75 8.37
N GLN A 136 -13.50 -10.33 9.59
CA GLN A 136 -13.92 -11.70 9.88
C GLN A 136 -13.28 -12.74 8.94
N LYS A 137 -11.96 -12.62 8.73
CA LYS A 137 -11.19 -13.54 7.89
C LYS A 137 -10.49 -14.56 8.76
N ASP A 138 -10.55 -15.83 8.36
CA ASP A 138 -9.87 -16.93 9.05
C ASP A 138 -8.34 -16.80 9.00
N LYS A 139 -7.81 -16.14 7.97
CA LYS A 139 -6.39 -16.02 7.71
C LYS A 139 -6.04 -14.63 7.19
N PRO A 140 -4.83 -14.12 7.52
CA PRO A 140 -4.35 -12.88 6.94
C PRO A 140 -4.17 -12.95 5.43
N PHE A 141 -4.11 -11.79 4.78
CA PHE A 141 -3.75 -11.72 3.37
C PHE A 141 -2.34 -12.27 3.14
N ARG A 142 -2.21 -13.24 2.23
CA ARG A 142 -0.94 -13.89 1.89
C ARG A 142 -0.82 -14.16 0.40
N PRO A 143 0.40 -14.07 -0.17
CA PRO A 143 1.65 -13.66 0.48
C PRO A 143 1.64 -12.16 0.84
N ALA A 144 2.20 -11.82 2.01
CA ALA A 144 2.25 -10.45 2.47
C ALA A 144 3.33 -9.66 1.73
N TYR A 145 3.00 -8.45 1.33
CA TYR A 145 3.92 -7.56 0.64
C TYR A 145 3.79 -6.12 1.17
N TYR A 146 4.77 -5.28 0.86
CA TYR A 146 4.74 -3.85 1.16
C TYR A 146 5.16 -3.04 -0.05
N GLU A 147 4.36 -2.02 -0.36
CA GLU A 147 4.59 -1.06 -1.44
C GLU A 147 5.00 0.29 -0.84
N PRO A 148 6.32 0.58 -0.69
CA PRO A 148 6.78 1.89 -0.23
C PRO A 148 6.25 3.02 -1.13
N TRP A 149 5.86 4.14 -0.52
CA TRP A 149 5.51 5.33 -1.28
C TRP A 149 6.76 6.15 -1.59
N ASN A 150 6.96 6.40 -2.88
CA ASN A 150 8.03 7.25 -3.37
C ASN A 150 7.57 8.00 -4.63
N GLU A 151 8.32 9.03 -4.98
CA GLU A 151 7.99 9.93 -6.10
C GLU A 151 8.36 9.34 -7.46
N MET A 152 9.14 8.25 -7.49
CA MET A 152 9.61 7.63 -8.72
C MET A 152 8.58 6.66 -9.31
N ARG A 153 7.60 6.25 -8.49
CA ARG A 153 6.56 5.31 -8.90
C ARG A 153 5.65 5.95 -9.95
N THR A 154 5.59 5.31 -11.10
CA THR A 154 4.70 5.64 -12.21
C THR A 154 3.87 4.42 -12.60
N TYR A 155 2.96 4.60 -13.56
CA TYR A 155 2.15 3.54 -14.09
C TYR A 155 1.76 3.77 -15.55
N THR A 156 1.58 2.67 -16.28
CA THR A 156 0.99 2.66 -17.62
C THR A 156 -0.23 1.74 -17.61
N PHE A 157 -1.36 2.26 -18.07
CA PHE A 157 -2.57 1.48 -18.27
C PHE A 157 -2.67 0.99 -19.71
N TYR A 158 -3.18 -0.22 -19.88
CA TYR A 158 -3.43 -0.82 -21.17
C TYR A 158 -4.87 -1.29 -21.26
N HIS A 159 -5.48 -1.04 -22.40
CA HIS A 159 -6.76 -1.61 -22.78
C HIS A 159 -6.54 -2.93 -23.53
N TYR A 160 -7.11 -4.02 -23.00
CA TYR A 160 -7.03 -5.34 -23.61
C TYR A 160 -8.24 -5.63 -24.49
N THR A 161 -7.99 -5.99 -25.76
CA THR A 161 -9.04 -6.36 -26.74
C THR A 161 -8.97 -7.82 -27.18
N GLY A 162 -8.03 -8.62 -26.64
CA GLY A 162 -7.88 -10.03 -27.03
C GLY A 162 -9.10 -10.90 -26.73
N LYS A 163 -9.96 -10.48 -25.81
CA LYS A 163 -11.27 -11.09 -25.54
C LYS A 163 -12.17 -11.17 -26.77
N GLU A 164 -12.09 -10.19 -27.67
CA GLU A 164 -12.85 -10.17 -28.93
C GLU A 164 -12.40 -11.28 -29.89
N ASN A 165 -11.18 -11.80 -29.68
CA ASN A 165 -10.58 -12.89 -30.44
C ASN A 165 -10.62 -14.23 -29.67
N GLY A 166 -11.37 -14.31 -28.57
CA GLY A 166 -11.53 -15.54 -27.78
C GLY A 166 -10.38 -15.83 -26.80
N LEU A 167 -9.44 -14.89 -26.61
CA LEU A 167 -8.37 -15.02 -25.62
C LEU A 167 -8.79 -14.38 -24.30
N SER A 168 -8.70 -15.15 -23.21
CA SER A 168 -9.03 -14.67 -21.87
C SER A 168 -7.86 -13.87 -21.26
N MET A 169 -8.18 -12.98 -20.33
CA MET A 169 -7.15 -12.24 -19.59
C MET A 169 -6.29 -13.16 -18.72
N LYS A 170 -6.85 -14.28 -18.24
CA LYS A 170 -6.11 -15.31 -17.50
C LYS A 170 -5.05 -15.98 -18.37
N GLU A 171 -5.38 -16.32 -19.62
CA GLU A 171 -4.39 -16.87 -20.56
C GLU A 171 -3.27 -15.87 -20.84
N LEU A 172 -3.58 -14.59 -21.04
CA LEU A 172 -2.56 -13.56 -21.20
C LEU A 172 -1.68 -13.41 -19.96
N ALA A 173 -2.26 -13.40 -18.76
CA ALA A 173 -1.51 -13.34 -17.51
C ALA A 173 -0.57 -14.55 -17.36
N GLY A 174 -1.04 -15.76 -17.68
CA GLY A 174 -0.23 -16.98 -17.66
C GLY A 174 0.93 -16.94 -18.66
N LEU A 175 0.70 -16.40 -19.87
CA LEU A 175 1.76 -16.17 -20.85
C LEU A 175 2.80 -15.18 -20.30
N CYS A 176 2.37 -14.06 -19.74
CA CYS A 176 3.25 -13.06 -19.13
C CYS A 176 4.07 -13.65 -17.97
N GLN A 177 3.42 -14.47 -17.12
CA GLN A 177 4.08 -15.17 -16.03
C GLN A 177 5.16 -16.14 -16.52
N SER A 178 4.92 -16.84 -17.63
CA SER A 178 5.89 -17.79 -18.21
C SER A 178 7.05 -17.11 -18.97
N GLN A 179 6.83 -15.91 -19.50
CA GLN A 179 7.78 -15.20 -20.35
C GLN A 179 8.88 -14.48 -19.54
N PHE A 180 8.58 -14.09 -18.30
CA PHE A 180 9.48 -13.29 -17.46
C PHE A 180 9.74 -13.97 -16.11
N ALA A 181 10.89 -13.67 -15.51
CA ALA A 181 11.16 -14.05 -14.13
C ALA A 181 10.48 -13.05 -13.17
N TRP A 182 9.52 -13.54 -12.40
CA TRP A 182 8.78 -12.78 -11.39
C TRP A 182 9.20 -13.20 -9.99
N ASP A 183 9.40 -12.24 -9.11
CA ASP A 183 9.86 -12.48 -7.73
C ASP A 183 8.71 -12.93 -6.83
N LEU A 184 7.49 -12.45 -7.12
CA LEU A 184 6.28 -12.83 -6.41
C LEU A 184 5.08 -12.80 -7.36
N VAL A 185 4.20 -13.79 -7.21
CA VAL A 185 2.93 -13.87 -7.92
C VAL A 185 1.80 -13.92 -6.89
N ILE A 186 0.81 -13.05 -7.08
CA ILE A 186 -0.43 -13.04 -6.29
C ILE A 186 -1.58 -13.12 -7.27
N GLU A 187 -2.35 -14.20 -7.19
CA GLU A 187 -3.48 -14.44 -8.06
C GLU A 187 -4.69 -14.88 -7.24
N ASP A 188 -5.84 -14.26 -7.52
CA ASP A 188 -7.14 -14.64 -7.00
C ASP A 188 -8.19 -14.63 -8.13
N GLU A 189 -9.47 -14.71 -7.76
CA GLU A 189 -10.56 -14.74 -8.73
C GLU A 189 -10.74 -13.42 -9.51
N TYR A 190 -10.23 -12.30 -8.99
CA TYR A 190 -10.40 -10.95 -9.53
C TYR A 190 -9.13 -10.33 -10.11
N THR A 191 -7.94 -10.80 -9.72
CA THR A 191 -6.68 -10.21 -10.20
C THR A 191 -5.52 -11.19 -10.24
N CYS A 192 -4.55 -10.88 -11.10
CA CYS A 192 -3.20 -11.42 -11.01
C CYS A 192 -2.20 -10.27 -10.98
N LYS A 193 -1.35 -10.25 -9.95
CA LYS A 193 -0.23 -9.32 -9.79
C LYS A 193 1.07 -10.10 -9.90
N LEU A 194 1.89 -9.70 -10.87
CA LEU A 194 3.22 -10.26 -11.14
C LEU A 194 4.26 -9.23 -10.70
N PHE A 195 4.92 -9.45 -9.56
CA PHE A 195 5.85 -8.50 -8.96
C PHE A 195 7.28 -8.77 -9.37
N ARG A 196 8.03 -7.69 -9.55
CA ARG A 196 9.46 -7.75 -9.82
C ARG A 196 10.19 -6.56 -9.20
N ALA A 197 11.14 -6.85 -8.32
CA ALA A 197 11.88 -5.85 -7.55
C ALA A 197 12.76 -5.00 -8.45
N SER A 198 13.30 -5.57 -9.53
CA SER A 198 14.15 -4.85 -10.48
C SER A 198 13.43 -3.69 -11.19
N ILE A 199 12.10 -3.73 -11.28
CA ILE A 199 11.32 -2.59 -11.85
C ILE A 199 10.68 -1.73 -10.77
N GLY A 200 10.91 -2.04 -9.48
CA GLY A 200 10.27 -1.39 -8.35
C GLY A 200 8.74 -1.53 -8.35
N GLY A 201 8.20 -2.62 -8.91
CA GLY A 201 6.78 -2.65 -9.25
C GLY A 201 6.23 -4.02 -9.66
N TYR A 202 5.14 -3.99 -10.43
CA TYR A 202 4.39 -5.18 -10.84
C TYR A 202 3.48 -4.92 -12.05
N VAL A 203 3.13 -5.98 -12.75
CA VAL A 203 2.02 -5.99 -13.72
C VAL A 203 0.76 -6.50 -13.02
N ARG A 204 -0.35 -5.78 -13.14
CA ARG A 204 -1.68 -6.18 -12.65
C ARG A 204 -2.60 -6.47 -13.83
N PHE A 205 -3.13 -7.69 -13.87
CA PHE A 205 -4.23 -8.08 -14.73
C PHE A 205 -5.54 -7.99 -13.93
N ASN A 206 -6.54 -7.30 -14.48
CA ASN A 206 -7.84 -7.13 -13.86
C ASN A 206 -8.84 -8.17 -14.42
N TYR A 207 -9.02 -9.29 -13.71
CA TYR A 207 -9.93 -10.36 -14.12
C TYR A 207 -11.41 -10.02 -13.91
N ALA A 208 -11.74 -9.04 -13.06
CA ALA A 208 -13.13 -8.65 -12.84
C ALA A 208 -13.75 -8.02 -14.10
N TYR A 209 -13.00 -7.15 -14.79
CA TYR A 209 -13.48 -6.46 -16.00
C TYR A 209 -12.87 -7.00 -17.30
N GLU A 210 -11.78 -7.77 -17.21
CA GLU A 210 -11.05 -8.37 -18.33
C GLU A 210 -10.71 -7.40 -19.47
N ARG A 211 -10.48 -6.13 -19.13
CA ARG A 211 -10.24 -5.04 -20.09
C ARG A 211 -9.05 -4.18 -19.75
N GLU A 212 -8.56 -4.26 -18.53
CA GLU A 212 -7.53 -3.36 -18.01
C GLU A 212 -6.34 -4.16 -17.51
N ILE A 213 -5.16 -3.73 -17.94
CA ILE A 213 -3.88 -4.18 -17.41
C ILE A 213 -3.13 -2.92 -16.98
N ALA A 214 -2.46 -2.98 -15.83
CA ALA A 214 -1.67 -1.87 -15.32
C ALA A 214 -0.24 -2.35 -15.06
N LEU A 215 0.74 -1.66 -15.64
CA LEU A 215 2.15 -1.84 -15.34
C LEU A 215 2.55 -0.71 -14.38
N PHE A 216 2.86 -1.07 -13.13
CA PHE A 216 3.43 -0.16 -12.12
C PHE A 216 4.94 -0.39 -12.08
N PHE A 217 5.71 0.69 -12.08
CA PHE A 217 7.17 0.63 -12.08
C PHE A 217 7.76 1.95 -11.59
N GLU A 218 9.07 1.98 -11.37
CA GLU A 218 9.79 3.19 -11.01
C GLU A 218 10.58 3.72 -12.20
N GLU A 219 10.41 5.01 -12.50
CA GLU A 219 11.25 5.67 -13.51
C GLU A 219 12.63 5.96 -12.92
N ALA A 220 13.68 5.63 -13.66
CA ALA A 220 15.01 6.08 -13.33
C ALA A 220 15.24 7.48 -13.92
N GLU A 221 14.89 8.56 -13.21
CA GLU A 221 15.76 9.74 -13.03
C GLU A 221 15.18 10.93 -12.23
N GLY A 222 16.04 11.47 -11.35
CA GLY A 222 15.87 12.71 -10.58
C GLY A 222 17.12 13.03 -9.70
N GLN A 223 18.26 13.32 -10.34
CA GLN A 223 19.46 14.03 -9.81
C GLN A 223 20.01 13.72 -8.39
N GLN A 224 21.07 12.90 -8.35
CA GLN A 224 22.40 13.34 -7.90
C GLN A 224 23.45 12.41 -8.52
N LYS A 225 24.32 12.98 -9.36
CA LYS A 225 25.51 12.29 -9.84
C LYS A 225 26.39 12.02 -8.63
N THR A 226 26.45 10.76 -8.21
CA THR A 226 27.59 10.27 -7.45
C THR A 226 27.95 8.91 -8.01
N GLU A 227 29.25 8.78 -8.26
CA GLU A 227 29.91 7.76 -9.05
C GLU A 227 29.68 6.37 -8.47
N ASP A 228 29.13 5.45 -9.27
CA ASP A 228 29.37 4.01 -9.13
C ASP A 228 28.94 3.29 -10.42
N GLN A 229 29.91 2.75 -11.16
CA GLN A 229 29.72 2.05 -12.44
C GLN A 229 28.77 0.82 -12.32
N LYS A 230 28.60 0.27 -11.11
CA LYS A 230 27.65 -0.84 -10.85
C LYS A 230 26.18 -0.37 -10.81
N MET A 231 25.91 0.85 -10.34
CA MET A 231 24.55 1.40 -10.35
C MET A 231 24.08 1.74 -11.77
N GLU A 232 24.99 2.18 -12.64
CA GLU A 232 24.64 2.50 -14.04
C GLU A 232 24.27 1.25 -14.84
N VAL A 233 24.93 0.12 -14.60
CA VAL A 233 24.62 -1.16 -15.26
C VAL A 233 23.27 -1.70 -14.80
N GLN A 234 23.01 -1.74 -13.49
CA GLN A 234 21.73 -2.21 -12.94
C GLN A 234 20.54 -1.37 -13.46
N LYS A 235 20.67 -0.04 -13.47
CA LYS A 235 19.64 0.86 -14.01
C LYS A 235 19.34 0.60 -15.49
N THR A 236 20.35 0.24 -16.28
CA THR A 236 20.18 -0.05 -17.71
C THR A 236 19.41 -1.35 -17.91
N GLU A 237 19.68 -2.36 -17.09
CA GLU A 237 18.95 -3.64 -17.09
C GLU A 237 17.49 -3.48 -16.64
N ASP A 238 17.25 -2.67 -15.60
CA ASP A 238 15.90 -2.42 -15.06
C ASP A 238 14.99 -1.73 -16.10
N ILE A 239 15.51 -0.71 -16.80
CA ILE A 239 14.81 -0.03 -17.90
C ILE A 239 14.53 -1.00 -19.06
N GLN A 240 15.46 -1.90 -19.35
CA GLN A 240 15.30 -2.87 -20.41
C GLN A 240 14.16 -3.85 -20.11
N VAL A 241 14.06 -4.34 -18.87
CA VAL A 241 12.95 -5.21 -18.43
C VAL A 241 11.61 -4.52 -18.58
N ILE A 242 11.49 -3.25 -18.17
CA ILE A 242 10.26 -2.47 -18.33
C ILE A 242 9.86 -2.43 -19.81
N ARG A 243 10.79 -2.09 -20.71
CA ARG A 243 10.53 -2.03 -22.15
C ARG A 243 10.11 -3.39 -22.72
N GLU A 244 10.72 -4.48 -22.29
CA GLU A 244 10.36 -5.82 -22.72
C GLU A 244 8.93 -6.20 -22.30
N ILE A 245 8.53 -5.85 -21.08
CA ILE A 245 7.15 -6.05 -20.61
C ILE A 245 6.17 -5.21 -21.44
N GLN A 246 6.50 -3.94 -21.70
CA GLN A 246 5.65 -3.07 -22.53
C GLN A 246 5.51 -3.63 -23.95
N GLN A 247 6.60 -4.04 -24.58
CA GLN A 247 6.59 -4.66 -25.91
C GLN A 247 5.79 -5.97 -25.93
N PHE A 248 5.93 -6.80 -24.88
CA PHE A 248 5.13 -8.00 -24.71
C PHE A 248 3.63 -7.66 -24.68
N LEU A 249 3.21 -6.70 -23.87
CA LEU A 249 1.79 -6.31 -23.80
C LEU A 249 1.28 -5.80 -25.16
N LEU A 250 2.02 -4.90 -25.81
CA LEU A 250 1.67 -4.36 -27.12
C LEU A 250 1.55 -5.45 -28.20
N ALA A 251 2.35 -6.51 -28.13
CA ALA A 251 2.28 -7.65 -29.05
C ALA A 251 1.06 -8.56 -28.79
N HIS A 252 0.38 -8.44 -27.64
CA HIS A 252 -0.71 -9.31 -27.20
C HIS A 252 -2.03 -8.55 -26.99
N TYR A 253 -2.49 -7.85 -28.01
CA TYR A 253 -3.81 -7.19 -28.03
C TYR A 253 -4.01 -6.13 -26.93
N CYS A 254 -2.94 -5.54 -26.42
CA CYS A 254 -3.00 -4.46 -25.46
C CYS A 254 -2.66 -3.14 -26.16
N THR A 255 -3.48 -2.12 -25.96
CA THR A 255 -3.19 -0.76 -26.42
C THR A 255 -3.00 0.16 -25.23
N GLU A 256 -1.94 0.96 -25.24
CA GLU A 256 -1.67 1.92 -24.17
C GLU A 256 -2.79 2.97 -24.10
N VAL A 257 -3.34 3.16 -22.90
CA VAL A 257 -4.33 4.20 -22.62
C VAL A 257 -3.57 5.48 -22.33
N LYS A 258 -3.48 6.36 -23.32
CA LYS A 258 -2.95 7.71 -23.12
C LYS A 258 -3.84 8.43 -22.11
N GLN A 259 -3.26 8.90 -21.01
CA GLN A 259 -3.96 9.80 -20.10
C GLN A 259 -4.45 11.01 -20.91
N ARG A 260 -5.77 11.23 -20.96
CA ARG A 260 -6.28 12.52 -21.41
C ARG A 260 -5.80 13.52 -20.36
N THR A 261 -4.88 14.39 -20.75
CA THR A 261 -4.68 15.66 -20.05
C THR A 261 -5.98 16.44 -20.20
N GLU A 262 -6.81 16.42 -19.17
CA GLU A 262 -7.87 17.41 -18.98
C GLU A 262 -7.27 18.73 -18.47
#